data_AF-A0A9D9ADS4-F1
#
_entry.id   AF-A0A9D9ADS4-F1
#
_cell.length_a   1.000
_cell.length_b   1.000
_cell.length_c   1.000
_cell.angle_alpha   90.00
_cell.angle_beta   90.00
_cell.angle_gamma   90.00
#
_symmetry.space_group_name_H-M   'P 1'
#
loop_
_entity.id
_entity.type
_entity.pdbx_description
1 polymer ?
#
loop_
_entity_poly.entity_id
_entity_poly.type
_entity_poly.pdbx_seq_one_letter_code
_entity_poly.pdbx_strand_id
1 'polypeptide(L)'
;MSSILSAGTRGQKLGSGTSAVANIQRTLDTAKADAGKQQIMAAVQLRIQGIVQGLVEPREVWEKVAGFSAITGQPFTYTVDNAGQIEVQSQTVDDLSFVNPGQREAMRAALNRLDEVRSAVDTVVTKANLRSTLTGAISRIDQLERHAPADAQWERDFQNFKKLGRPVLVGLSPDGSLRAINQLESNFDYVEDPAKRLKLQAAGRELTNILNGTSSATKSWHYAALGNKLEKDDYFLDVDSNNEIVVRRNRDRRGVSSIRPLYQQAGNSDFHIIPEFLKPTSADNRIFKANWEREAAALIQAKKPFHLEIQGDRVIVRETNFASVRRLDILNSVTGGAARVGQATVNIIS
;
A
#
# COMPACT_ATOMS: atom_id res chain seq x y z
N MET A 1 -15.15 37.88 -83.24
CA MET A 1 -15.34 37.31 -81.88
C MET A 1 -14.51 36.05 -81.79
N SER A 2 -13.70 35.99 -80.72
CA SER A 2 -12.94 34.85 -80.16
C SER A 2 -11.81 34.26 -81.04
N SER A 3 -10.54 34.65 -80.85
CA SER A 3 -9.58 34.22 -79.79
C SER A 3 -8.81 32.94 -80.20
N ILE A 4 -7.57 33.04 -80.71
CA ILE A 4 -6.27 33.18 -79.99
C ILE A 4 -5.74 31.80 -79.52
N LEU A 5 -4.76 31.26 -80.27
CA LEU A 5 -3.32 31.12 -79.90
C LEU A 5 -3.07 29.91 -78.98
N SER A 6 -2.33 28.86 -79.36
CA SER A 6 -0.91 28.77 -79.76
C SER A 6 -0.08 28.08 -78.68
N ALA A 7 0.77 27.18 -79.17
CA ALA A 7 2.07 26.76 -78.63
C ALA A 7 2.13 25.75 -77.48
N GLY A 8 2.94 24.71 -77.74
CA GLY A 8 4.15 24.58 -76.93
C GLY A 8 4.30 23.29 -76.13
N THR A 9 4.24 22.12 -76.78
CA THR A 9 4.73 20.88 -76.17
C THR A 9 6.26 20.87 -76.18
N ARG A 10 6.89 21.46 -75.15
CA ARG A 10 8.28 21.15 -74.79
C ARG A 10 8.25 20.21 -73.59
N GLY A 11 8.85 19.04 -73.76
CA GLY A 11 8.93 18.01 -72.74
C GLY A 11 9.49 18.54 -71.43
N GLN A 12 8.68 18.45 -70.37
CA GLN A 12 9.18 18.48 -69.02
C GLN A 12 9.89 17.16 -68.74
N LYS A 13 11.19 17.26 -68.46
CA LYS A 13 11.98 16.21 -67.82
C LYS A 13 11.23 15.69 -66.59
N LEU A 14 11.03 14.37 -66.55
CA LEU A 14 10.74 13.61 -65.34
C LEU A 14 11.81 13.93 -64.28
N GLY A 15 11.44 14.77 -63.31
CA GLY A 15 12.23 15.07 -62.13
C GLY A 15 11.66 14.34 -60.91
N SER A 16 12.55 13.67 -60.18
CA SER A 16 12.41 13.16 -58.80
C SER A 16 11.88 11.73 -58.57
N GLY A 17 12.65 10.72 -59.02
CA GLY A 17 12.66 9.41 -58.37
C GLY A 17 13.26 9.42 -56.94
N THR A 18 13.71 10.59 -56.47
CA THR A 18 14.36 10.80 -55.16
C THR A 18 13.40 11.12 -54.02
N SER A 19 12.16 11.59 -54.28
CA SER A 19 11.25 12.01 -53.20
C SER A 19 10.54 10.83 -52.52
N ALA A 20 10.06 9.85 -53.28
CA ALA A 20 9.36 8.68 -52.75
C ALA A 20 10.28 7.77 -51.95
N VAL A 21 11.50 7.49 -52.45
CA VAL A 21 12.50 6.67 -51.76
C VAL A 21 13.00 7.37 -50.49
N ALA A 22 13.27 8.67 -50.54
CA ALA A 22 13.65 9.44 -49.35
C ALA A 22 12.52 9.50 -48.31
N ASN A 23 11.25 9.58 -48.74
CA ASN A 23 10.11 9.55 -47.84
C ASN A 23 9.88 8.17 -47.22
N ILE A 24 10.04 7.08 -47.99
CA ILE A 24 9.97 5.69 -47.48
C ILE A 24 11.11 5.44 -46.49
N GLN A 25 12.34 5.84 -46.83
CA GLN A 25 13.50 5.70 -45.94
C GLN A 25 13.32 6.50 -44.66
N ARG A 26 12.86 7.76 -44.74
CA ARG A 26 12.53 8.57 -43.57
C ARG A 26 11.46 7.90 -42.70
N THR A 27 10.40 7.36 -43.32
CA THR A 27 9.34 6.64 -42.61
C THR A 27 9.88 5.38 -41.92
N LEU A 28 10.75 4.63 -42.58
CA LEU A 28 11.41 3.45 -42.02
C LEU A 28 12.36 3.82 -40.87
N ASP A 29 13.12 4.91 -41.01
CA ASP A 29 14.04 5.38 -39.98
C ASP A 29 13.28 5.89 -38.75
N THR A 30 12.16 6.60 -38.95
CA THR A 30 11.24 6.97 -37.86
C THR A 30 10.65 5.73 -37.20
N ALA A 31 10.17 4.75 -37.97
CA ALA A 31 9.61 3.51 -37.41
C ALA A 31 10.65 2.69 -36.63
N LYS A 32 11.91 2.67 -37.07
CA LYS A 32 13.02 2.04 -36.34
C LYS A 32 13.35 2.78 -35.06
N ALA A 33 13.40 4.11 -35.09
CA ALA A 33 13.61 4.93 -33.90
C ALA A 33 12.49 4.71 -32.87
N ASP A 34 11.24 4.67 -33.32
CA ASP A 34 10.08 4.41 -32.46
C ASP A 34 10.10 3.01 -31.85
N ALA A 35 10.48 1.99 -32.62
CA ALA A 35 10.65 0.64 -32.10
C ALA A 35 11.77 0.56 -31.05
N GLY A 36 12.90 1.24 -31.28
CA GLY A 36 14.00 1.34 -30.33
C GLY A 36 13.58 2.02 -29.02
N LYS A 37 12.90 3.17 -29.11
CA LYS A 37 12.34 3.85 -27.94
C LYS A 37 11.38 2.97 -27.15
N GLN A 38 10.53 2.22 -27.86
CA GLN A 38 9.58 1.34 -27.20
C GLN A 38 10.28 0.24 -26.38
N GLN A 39 11.35 -0.33 -26.91
CA GLN A 39 12.17 -1.30 -26.18
C GLN A 39 12.83 -0.66 -24.94
N ILE A 40 13.34 0.57 -25.08
CA ILE A 40 13.94 1.32 -23.96
C ILE A 40 12.89 1.57 -22.87
N MET A 41 11.70 2.04 -23.20
CA MET A 41 10.63 2.28 -22.23
C MET A 41 10.20 1.02 -21.47
N ALA A 42 10.08 -0.11 -22.18
CA ALA A 42 9.78 -1.38 -21.54
C ALA A 42 10.91 -1.80 -20.57
N ALA A 43 12.17 -1.61 -20.96
CA ALA A 43 13.32 -1.85 -20.10
C ALA A 43 13.36 -0.92 -18.88
N VAL A 44 13.03 0.37 -19.06
CA VAL A 44 12.92 1.36 -17.96
C VAL A 44 11.88 0.93 -16.95
N GLN A 45 10.70 0.50 -17.40
CA GLN A 45 9.64 0.04 -16.49
C GLN A 45 10.08 -1.18 -15.67
N LEU A 46 10.72 -2.18 -16.31
CA LEU A 46 11.28 -3.34 -15.61
C LEU A 46 12.37 -2.93 -14.62
N ARG A 47 13.20 -1.96 -14.99
CA ARG A 47 14.29 -1.46 -14.15
C ARG A 47 13.78 -0.76 -12.91
N ILE A 48 12.77 0.11 -13.05
CA ILE A 48 12.11 0.76 -11.91
C ILE A 48 11.48 -0.29 -10.99
N GLN A 49 10.82 -1.31 -11.54
CA GLN A 49 10.27 -2.41 -10.73
C GLN A 49 11.37 -3.17 -9.98
N GLY A 50 12.50 -3.46 -10.63
CA GLY A 50 13.66 -4.07 -9.99
C GLY A 50 14.21 -3.23 -8.84
N ILE A 51 14.29 -1.91 -9.01
CA ILE A 51 14.73 -0.97 -7.95
C ILE A 51 13.74 -0.97 -6.77
N VAL A 52 12.44 -0.88 -7.06
CA VAL A 52 11.38 -0.90 -6.03
C VAL A 52 11.37 -2.20 -5.21
N GLN A 53 11.75 -3.31 -5.83
CA GLN A 53 11.88 -4.62 -5.18
C GLN A 53 13.21 -4.83 -4.46
N GLY A 54 14.16 -3.89 -4.58
CA GLY A 54 15.52 -4.02 -4.03
C GLY A 54 16.39 -5.04 -4.78
N LEU A 55 15.99 -5.45 -5.99
CA LEU A 55 16.75 -6.38 -6.84
C LEU A 55 17.81 -5.67 -7.69
N VAL A 56 17.64 -4.36 -7.90
CA VAL A 56 18.52 -3.52 -8.72
C VAL A 56 18.88 -2.27 -7.93
N GLU A 57 20.17 -1.95 -7.86
CA GLU A 57 20.64 -0.70 -7.26
C GLU A 57 20.59 0.44 -8.30
N PRO A 58 20.00 1.61 -7.98
CA PRO A 58 19.91 2.72 -8.91
C PRO A 58 21.27 3.42 -9.07
N ARG A 59 21.76 3.46 -10.31
CA ARG A 59 23.04 4.05 -10.70
C ARG A 59 22.85 5.41 -11.36
N GLU A 60 21.93 5.49 -12.31
CA GLU A 60 21.68 6.71 -13.08
C GLU A 60 20.79 7.68 -12.32
N VAL A 61 20.87 8.98 -12.64
CA VAL A 61 20.09 10.01 -11.94
C VAL A 61 18.59 9.75 -12.06
N TRP A 62 18.12 9.41 -13.27
CA TRP A 62 16.72 9.11 -13.51
C TRP A 62 16.25 7.87 -12.72
N GLU A 63 17.10 6.85 -12.54
CA GLU A 63 16.78 5.65 -11.76
C GLU A 63 16.58 5.99 -10.28
N LYS A 64 17.44 6.87 -9.73
CA LYS A 64 17.34 7.32 -8.34
C LYS A 64 16.05 8.09 -8.11
N VAL A 65 15.72 9.02 -9.02
CA VAL A 65 14.49 9.83 -8.92
C VAL A 65 13.25 8.95 -9.09
N ALA A 66 13.17 8.15 -10.15
CA ALA A 66 12.01 7.29 -10.41
C ALA A 66 11.83 6.22 -9.31
N GLY A 67 12.93 5.61 -8.85
CA GLY A 67 12.92 4.64 -7.76
C GLY A 67 12.43 5.26 -6.46
N PHE A 68 12.98 6.42 -6.06
CA PHE A 68 12.53 7.15 -4.89
C PHE A 68 11.05 7.53 -4.98
N SER A 69 10.61 8.09 -6.11
CA SER A 69 9.22 8.48 -6.31
C SER A 69 8.27 7.29 -6.25
N ALA A 70 8.61 6.17 -6.89
CA ALA A 70 7.80 4.95 -6.84
C ALA A 70 7.73 4.34 -5.43
N ILE A 71 8.85 4.32 -4.69
CA ILE A 71 8.91 3.80 -3.31
C ILE A 71 8.08 4.68 -2.36
N THR A 72 8.16 6.00 -2.54
CA THR A 72 7.49 6.97 -1.65
C THR A 72 6.07 7.32 -2.10
N GLY A 73 5.60 6.78 -3.23
CA GLY A 73 4.27 7.06 -3.76
C GLY A 73 4.11 8.47 -4.33
N GLN A 74 5.20 9.10 -4.78
CA GLN A 74 5.17 10.40 -5.43
C GLN A 74 4.84 10.25 -6.92
N PRO A 75 3.99 11.11 -7.48
CA PRO A 75 3.61 11.04 -8.88
C PRO A 75 4.74 11.56 -9.77
N PHE A 76 5.02 10.84 -10.86
CA PHE A 76 6.03 11.23 -11.84
C PHE A 76 5.74 10.64 -13.22
N THR A 77 6.29 11.32 -14.24
CA THR A 77 6.36 10.83 -15.61
C THR A 77 7.81 10.58 -15.99
N TYR A 78 8.01 9.79 -17.05
CA TYR A 78 9.31 9.69 -17.70
C TYR A 78 9.12 9.67 -19.21
N THR A 79 10.14 10.10 -19.95
CA THR A 79 10.17 10.15 -21.42
C THR A 79 11.50 9.62 -21.94
N VAL A 80 11.53 9.25 -23.22
CA VAL A 80 12.76 8.81 -23.91
C VAL A 80 12.98 9.67 -25.14
N ASP A 81 14.10 10.40 -25.16
CA ASP A 81 14.43 11.27 -26.28
C ASP A 81 14.87 10.46 -27.53
N ASN A 82 15.13 11.16 -28.64
CA ASN A 82 15.56 10.52 -29.89
C ASN A 82 16.96 9.90 -29.82
N ALA A 83 17.76 10.25 -28.81
CA ALA A 83 19.08 9.68 -28.54
C ALA A 83 19.00 8.48 -27.56
N GLY A 84 17.82 8.14 -27.06
CA GLY A 84 17.61 7.08 -26.07
C GLY A 84 17.89 7.52 -24.64
N GLN A 85 18.05 8.82 -24.37
CA GLN A 85 18.21 9.34 -23.02
C GLN A 85 16.86 9.37 -22.30
N ILE A 86 16.90 9.03 -21.02
CA ILE A 86 15.71 8.93 -20.17
C ILE A 86 15.67 10.15 -19.26
N GLU A 87 14.55 10.85 -19.28
CA GLU A 87 14.26 11.96 -18.37
C GLU A 87 13.09 11.58 -17.47
N VAL A 88 13.21 11.89 -16.18
CA VAL A 88 12.16 11.67 -15.19
C VAL A 88 11.75 13.02 -14.62
N GLN A 89 10.46 13.31 -14.69
CA GLN A 89 9.89 14.56 -14.20
C GLN A 89 8.90 14.26 -13.08
N SER A 90 9.25 14.65 -11.86
CA SER A 90 8.33 14.61 -10.73
C SER A 90 7.22 15.64 -10.93
N GLN A 91 5.99 15.26 -10.60
CA GLN A 91 4.87 16.21 -10.60
C GLN A 91 4.85 16.95 -9.27
N THR A 92 5.36 18.18 -9.28
CA THR A 92 5.39 19.06 -8.11
C THR A 92 4.33 20.17 -8.24
N VAL A 93 3.99 20.80 -7.11
CA VAL A 93 2.96 21.86 -7.01
C VAL A 93 3.35 23.12 -7.81
N ASP A 94 4.64 23.33 -8.07
CA ASP A 94 5.20 24.56 -8.63
C ASP A 94 5.37 24.54 -10.16
N ASP A 95 5.62 23.37 -10.78
CA ASP A 95 5.87 23.24 -12.23
C ASP A 95 4.59 23.13 -13.08
N LEU A 96 3.43 23.45 -12.51
CA LEU A 96 2.10 23.38 -13.16
C LEU A 96 1.84 24.51 -14.15
N SER A 97 2.89 25.06 -14.78
CA SER A 97 2.76 26.17 -15.74
C SER A 97 2.02 25.78 -17.02
N PHE A 98 1.91 24.48 -17.29
CA PHE A 98 1.31 23.90 -18.49
C PHE A 98 -0.22 23.77 -18.45
N VAL A 99 -0.85 23.91 -17.28
CA VAL A 99 -2.31 23.86 -17.11
C VAL A 99 -2.90 25.26 -17.01
N ASN A 100 -4.15 25.42 -17.48
CA ASN A 100 -4.88 26.68 -17.34
C ASN A 100 -5.13 27.01 -15.84
N PRO A 101 -5.46 28.26 -15.47
CA PRO A 101 -5.54 28.66 -14.06
C PRO A 101 -6.49 27.81 -13.20
N GLY A 102 -7.68 27.47 -13.69
CA GLY A 102 -8.65 26.65 -12.94
C GLY A 102 -8.20 25.19 -12.80
N GLN A 103 -7.62 24.62 -13.84
CA GLN A 103 -7.01 23.30 -13.83
C GLN A 103 -5.77 23.22 -12.92
N ARG A 104 -4.97 24.30 -12.89
CA ARG A 104 -3.82 24.43 -12.00
C ARG A 104 -4.25 24.35 -10.54
N GLU A 105 -5.31 25.06 -10.18
CA GLU A 105 -5.86 25.02 -8.82
C GLU A 105 -6.35 23.61 -8.46
N ALA A 106 -7.09 22.94 -9.35
CA ALA A 106 -7.54 21.56 -9.14
C ALA A 106 -6.37 20.57 -8.99
N MET A 107 -5.32 20.69 -9.81
CA MET A 107 -4.14 19.83 -9.69
C MET A 107 -3.36 20.10 -8.41
N ARG A 108 -3.19 21.37 -8.01
CA ARG A 108 -2.55 21.71 -6.72
C ARG A 108 -3.32 21.11 -5.55
N ALA A 109 -4.64 21.24 -5.56
CA ALA A 109 -5.48 20.63 -4.52
C ALA A 109 -5.33 19.11 -4.49
N ALA A 110 -5.26 18.45 -5.65
CA ALA A 110 -5.06 17.00 -5.72
C ALA A 110 -3.66 16.57 -5.27
N LEU A 111 -2.60 17.28 -5.63
CA LEU A 111 -1.23 17.01 -5.16
C LEU A 111 -1.11 17.19 -3.65
N ASN A 112 -1.71 18.24 -3.08
CA ASN A 112 -1.75 18.42 -1.62
C ASN A 112 -2.53 17.29 -0.94
N ARG A 113 -3.68 16.90 -1.51
CA ARG A 113 -4.49 15.79 -1.00
C ARG A 113 -3.78 14.45 -1.14
N LEU A 114 -2.91 14.28 -2.13
CA LEU A 114 -2.14 13.06 -2.34
C LEU A 114 -1.18 12.78 -1.17
N ASP A 115 -0.63 13.80 -0.52
CA ASP A 115 0.19 13.61 0.67
C ASP A 115 -0.62 13.01 1.84
N GLU A 116 -1.87 13.45 2.02
CA GLU A 116 -2.78 12.84 2.99
C GLU A 116 -3.15 11.40 2.60
N VAL A 117 -3.34 11.13 1.29
CA VAL A 117 -3.56 9.78 0.77
C VAL A 117 -2.36 8.87 1.05
N ARG A 118 -1.13 9.36 0.86
CA ARG A 118 0.12 8.61 1.12
C ARG A 118 0.22 8.23 2.60
N SER A 119 0.06 9.20 3.50
CA SER A 119 0.05 8.97 4.95
C SER A 119 -1.04 7.98 5.39
N ALA A 120 -2.22 8.06 4.78
CA ALA A 120 -3.30 7.11 4.99
C ALA A 120 -2.96 5.70 4.52
N VAL A 121 -2.35 5.54 3.34
CA VAL A 121 -1.89 4.24 2.83
C VAL A 121 -0.88 3.63 3.78
N ASP A 122 0.12 4.40 4.24
CA ASP A 122 1.14 3.92 5.18
C ASP A 122 0.51 3.44 6.49
N THR A 123 -0.48 4.18 7.00
CA THR A 123 -1.24 3.78 8.19
C THR A 123 -1.99 2.48 7.97
N VAL A 124 -2.72 2.35 6.86
CA VAL A 124 -3.52 1.15 6.54
C VAL A 124 -2.61 -0.07 6.34
N VAL A 125 -1.50 0.10 5.62
CA VAL A 125 -0.50 -0.96 5.39
C VAL A 125 0.16 -1.37 6.70
N THR A 126 0.55 -0.41 7.53
CA THR A 126 1.13 -0.69 8.86
C THR A 126 0.16 -1.47 9.73
N LYS A 127 -1.10 -1.01 9.85
CA LYS A 127 -2.14 -1.74 10.60
C LYS A 127 -2.34 -3.16 10.05
N ALA A 128 -2.37 -3.32 8.73
CA ALA A 128 -2.51 -4.63 8.10
C ALA A 128 -1.33 -5.56 8.40
N ASN A 129 -0.09 -5.04 8.35
CA ASN A 129 1.12 -5.79 8.68
C ASN A 129 1.14 -6.21 10.16
N LEU A 130 0.86 -5.29 11.09
CA LEU A 130 0.79 -5.59 12.52
C LEU A 130 -0.30 -6.63 12.84
N ARG A 131 -1.45 -6.52 12.18
CA ARG A 131 -2.53 -7.51 12.28
C ARG A 131 -2.11 -8.88 11.72
N SER A 132 -1.37 -8.90 10.61
CA SER A 132 -0.82 -10.13 10.02
C SER A 132 0.15 -10.80 10.99
N THR A 133 1.04 -10.03 11.62
CA THR A 133 1.98 -10.50 12.65
C THR A 133 1.24 -11.17 13.81
N LEU A 134 0.20 -10.52 14.35
CA LEU A 134 -0.64 -11.09 15.41
C LEU A 134 -1.42 -12.34 14.97
N THR A 135 -1.89 -12.36 13.73
CA THR A 135 -2.57 -13.53 13.16
C THR A 135 -1.61 -14.72 13.00
N GLY A 136 -0.36 -14.45 12.59
CA GLY A 136 0.70 -15.46 12.55
C GLY A 136 1.04 -16.01 13.93
N ALA A 137 1.03 -15.16 14.96
CA ALA A 137 1.27 -15.58 16.34
C ALA A 137 0.25 -16.63 16.83
N ILE A 138 -1.03 -16.55 16.41
CA ILE A 138 -2.07 -17.56 16.72
C ILE A 138 -1.67 -18.93 16.18
N SER A 139 -1.32 -18.99 14.90
CA SER A 139 -0.88 -20.23 14.25
C SER A 139 0.36 -20.80 14.94
N ARG A 140 1.22 -19.91 15.43
CA ARG A 140 2.42 -20.31 16.17
C ARG A 140 2.10 -20.86 17.56
N ILE A 141 1.17 -20.24 18.30
CA ILE A 141 0.68 -20.78 19.58
C ILE A 141 0.11 -22.20 19.38
N ASP A 142 -0.69 -22.42 18.33
CA ASP A 142 -1.22 -23.76 18.01
C ASP A 142 -0.10 -24.81 17.81
N GLN A 143 0.99 -24.43 17.15
CA GLN A 143 2.14 -25.32 16.97
C GLN A 143 2.86 -25.60 18.28
N LEU A 144 3.07 -24.59 19.12
CA LEU A 144 3.72 -24.73 20.43
C LEU A 144 2.93 -25.69 21.34
N GLU A 145 1.61 -25.70 21.26
CA GLU A 145 0.77 -26.65 22.01
C GLU A 145 0.87 -28.09 21.50
N ARG A 146 1.16 -28.27 20.21
CA ARG A 146 1.43 -29.58 19.60
C ARG A 146 2.90 -29.99 19.74
N HIS A 147 3.62 -29.43 20.71
CA HIS A 147 5.01 -29.70 21.04
C HIS A 147 6.06 -29.23 20.02
N ALA A 148 5.75 -28.22 19.19
CA ALA A 148 6.80 -27.55 18.44
C ALA A 148 7.77 -26.82 19.40
N PRO A 149 9.09 -26.82 19.12
CA PRO A 149 10.06 -26.09 19.92
C PRO A 149 9.83 -24.58 19.82
N ALA A 150 10.07 -23.84 20.90
CA ALA A 150 10.01 -22.38 20.92
C ALA A 150 11.30 -21.76 20.36
N ASP A 151 11.18 -21.00 19.27
CA ASP A 151 12.31 -20.46 18.52
C ASP A 151 12.55 -18.99 18.85
N ALA A 152 11.47 -18.21 18.93
CA ALA A 152 11.52 -16.79 19.27
C ALA A 152 11.43 -16.54 20.79
N GLN A 153 11.93 -15.39 21.24
CA GLN A 153 11.93 -15.06 22.68
C GLN A 153 10.52 -15.00 23.27
N TRP A 154 9.58 -14.37 22.55
CA TRP A 154 8.19 -14.29 22.99
C TRP A 154 7.52 -15.67 23.16
N GLU A 155 7.93 -16.66 22.37
CA GLU A 155 7.41 -18.05 22.46
C GLU A 155 7.92 -18.74 23.72
N ARG A 156 9.21 -18.55 24.04
CA ARG A 156 9.82 -19.05 25.29
C ARG A 156 9.15 -18.43 26.51
N ASP A 157 8.94 -17.12 26.48
CA ASP A 157 8.27 -16.39 27.55
C ASP A 157 6.81 -16.84 27.69
N PHE A 158 6.09 -17.00 26.57
CA PHE A 158 4.72 -17.51 26.54
C PHE A 158 4.62 -18.90 27.19
N GLN A 159 5.46 -19.85 26.76
CA GLN A 159 5.49 -21.20 27.35
C GLN A 159 5.86 -21.18 28.83
N ASN A 160 6.80 -20.32 29.24
CA ASN A 160 7.19 -20.18 30.63
C ASN A 160 6.03 -19.66 31.49
N PHE A 161 5.36 -18.58 31.08
CA PHE A 161 4.22 -18.03 31.81
C PHE A 161 3.05 -19.01 31.87
N LYS A 162 2.77 -19.71 30.77
CA LYS A 162 1.78 -20.80 30.72
C LYS A 162 2.14 -21.93 31.70
N LYS A 163 3.40 -22.38 31.71
CA LYS A 163 3.89 -23.43 32.64
C LYS A 163 3.78 -23.01 34.11
N LEU A 164 3.97 -21.72 34.40
CA LEU A 164 3.80 -21.14 35.74
C LEU A 164 2.32 -20.90 36.10
N GLY A 165 1.38 -21.16 35.18
CA GLY A 165 -0.05 -20.92 35.38
C GLY A 165 -0.36 -19.44 35.57
N ARG A 166 0.38 -18.55 34.88
CA ARG A 166 0.19 -17.10 34.91
C ARG A 166 -0.64 -16.64 33.72
N PRO A 167 -1.50 -15.60 33.87
CA PRO A 167 -2.18 -14.99 32.74
C PRO A 167 -1.17 -14.36 31.79
N VAL A 168 -1.21 -14.80 30.53
CA VAL A 168 -0.31 -14.37 29.46
C VAL A 168 -1.07 -13.93 28.22
N LEU A 169 -0.88 -12.66 27.85
CA LEU A 169 -1.33 -12.12 26.57
C LEU A 169 -0.14 -12.02 25.62
N VAL A 170 -0.24 -12.62 24.43
CA VAL A 170 0.68 -12.31 23.34
C VAL A 170 0.22 -11.00 22.70
N GLY A 171 1.15 -10.08 22.46
CA GLY A 171 0.83 -8.78 21.91
C GLY A 171 2.02 -8.17 21.19
N LEU A 172 1.90 -6.88 20.88
CA LEU A 172 2.95 -6.12 20.22
C LEU A 172 3.72 -5.26 21.23
N SER A 173 5.02 -5.14 21.00
CA SER A 173 5.91 -4.14 21.58
C SER A 173 5.72 -2.79 20.84
N PRO A 174 6.24 -1.66 21.38
CA PRO A 174 6.17 -0.36 20.70
C PRO A 174 6.81 -0.32 19.30
N ASP A 175 7.78 -1.20 19.04
CA ASP A 175 8.44 -1.37 17.74
C ASP A 175 7.69 -2.32 16.78
N GLY A 176 6.54 -2.86 17.20
CA GLY A 176 5.75 -3.80 16.40
C GLY A 176 6.23 -5.26 16.46
N SER A 177 7.23 -5.58 17.28
CA SER A 177 7.65 -6.97 17.50
C SER A 177 6.67 -7.73 18.42
N LEU A 178 6.59 -9.05 18.27
CA LEU A 178 5.79 -9.89 19.17
C LEU A 178 6.44 -10.00 20.55
N ARG A 179 5.62 -9.95 21.60
CA ARG A 179 6.02 -10.22 22.98
C ARG A 179 4.93 -11.00 23.72
N ALA A 180 5.34 -11.80 24.70
CA ALA A 180 4.43 -12.39 25.68
C ALA A 180 4.40 -11.51 26.93
N ILE A 181 3.20 -11.14 27.37
CA ILE A 181 2.98 -10.19 28.46
C ILE A 181 2.43 -10.96 29.66
N ASN A 182 3.24 -11.10 30.70
CA ASN A 182 2.76 -11.55 32.01
C ASN A 182 1.87 -10.48 32.62
N GLN A 183 0.56 -10.72 32.68
CA GLN A 183 -0.39 -9.72 33.15
C GLN A 183 -0.37 -9.50 34.67
N LEU A 184 0.26 -10.37 35.45
CA LEU A 184 0.45 -10.15 36.89
C LEU A 184 1.49 -9.06 37.18
N GLU A 185 2.40 -8.83 36.23
CA GLU A 185 3.50 -7.85 36.34
C GLU A 185 3.30 -6.67 35.37
N SER A 186 2.18 -6.64 34.64
CA SER A 186 1.89 -5.61 33.65
C SER A 186 1.13 -4.42 34.24
N ASN A 187 1.37 -3.23 33.68
CA ASN A 187 0.57 -2.04 33.90
C ASN A 187 -0.60 -1.87 32.91
N PHE A 188 -0.75 -2.81 31.95
CA PHE A 188 -1.81 -2.79 30.95
C PHE A 188 -1.81 -1.57 30.02
N ASP A 189 -0.65 -0.97 29.73
CA ASP A 189 -0.54 0.21 28.85
C ASP A 189 -1.05 -0.01 27.41
N TYR A 190 -1.12 -1.28 26.98
CA TYR A 190 -1.70 -1.66 25.68
C TYR A 190 -3.24 -1.58 25.65
N VAL A 191 -3.89 -1.36 26.79
CA VAL A 191 -5.34 -1.15 26.89
C VAL A 191 -5.60 0.35 26.78
N GLU A 192 -6.27 0.77 25.70
CA GLU A 192 -6.50 2.19 25.39
C GLU A 192 -7.36 2.89 26.43
N ASP A 193 -8.45 2.24 26.86
CA ASP A 193 -9.42 2.77 27.82
C ASP A 193 -8.80 2.79 29.24
N PRO A 194 -8.59 3.97 29.85
CA PRO A 194 -8.00 4.08 31.19
C PRO A 194 -8.85 3.40 32.28
N ALA A 195 -10.18 3.40 32.15
CA ALA A 195 -11.07 2.78 33.12
C ALA A 195 -10.94 1.25 33.09
N LYS A 196 -10.85 0.66 31.88
CA LYS A 196 -10.56 -0.77 31.72
C LYS A 196 -9.17 -1.13 32.24
N ARG A 197 -8.18 -0.27 32.00
CA ARG A 197 -6.81 -0.44 32.51
C ARG A 197 -6.79 -0.56 34.04
N LEU A 198 -7.45 0.36 34.75
CA LEU A 198 -7.55 0.34 36.21
C LEU A 198 -8.23 -0.93 36.73
N LYS A 199 -9.31 -1.37 36.07
CA LYS A 199 -9.98 -2.63 36.42
C LYS A 199 -9.07 -3.85 36.27
N LEU A 200 -8.34 -3.93 35.17
CA LEU A 200 -7.40 -5.02 34.92
C LEU A 200 -6.22 -5.02 35.89
N GLN A 201 -5.70 -3.84 36.26
CA GLN A 201 -4.68 -3.72 37.30
C GLN A 201 -5.18 -4.22 38.67
N ALA A 202 -6.41 -3.87 39.05
CA ALA A 202 -7.02 -4.36 40.28
C ALA A 202 -7.23 -5.89 40.23
N ALA A 203 -7.75 -6.40 39.11
CA ALA A 203 -7.94 -7.84 38.89
C ALA A 203 -6.61 -8.61 38.91
N GLY A 204 -5.54 -8.06 38.34
CA GLY A 204 -4.20 -8.65 38.38
C GLY A 204 -3.66 -8.79 39.81
N ARG A 205 -3.88 -7.77 40.66
CA ARG A 205 -3.52 -7.84 42.09
C ARG A 205 -4.36 -8.86 42.85
N GLU A 206 -5.67 -8.86 42.63
CA GLU A 206 -6.61 -9.83 43.22
C GLU A 206 -6.22 -11.26 42.86
N LEU A 207 -5.96 -11.52 41.57
CA LEU A 207 -5.52 -12.83 41.10
C LEU A 207 -4.15 -13.21 41.67
N THR A 208 -3.20 -12.28 41.79
CA THR A 208 -1.89 -12.54 42.42
C THR A 208 -2.06 -13.05 43.85
N ASN A 209 -2.92 -12.41 44.65
CA ASN A 209 -3.20 -12.83 46.01
C ASN A 209 -3.86 -14.21 46.06
N ILE A 210 -4.81 -14.48 45.17
CA ILE A 210 -5.45 -15.80 45.05
C ILE A 210 -4.44 -16.89 44.68
N LEU A 211 -3.58 -16.61 43.69
CA LEU A 211 -2.55 -17.54 43.23
C LEU A 211 -1.49 -17.85 44.30
N ASN A 212 -1.22 -16.88 45.18
CA ASN A 212 -0.31 -17.02 46.32
C ASN A 212 -0.99 -17.61 47.57
N GLY A 213 -2.30 -17.87 47.53
CA GLY A 213 -3.06 -18.40 48.66
C GLY A 213 -3.33 -17.40 49.78
N THR A 214 -3.14 -16.10 49.54
CA THR A 214 -3.42 -15.03 50.52
C THR A 214 -4.85 -14.53 50.47
N SER A 215 -5.64 -14.95 49.47
CA SER A 215 -7.07 -14.62 49.34
C SER A 215 -7.82 -15.77 48.68
N SER A 216 -9.11 -15.93 49.03
CA SER A 216 -9.97 -16.95 48.42
C SER A 216 -10.60 -16.47 47.13
N ALA A 217 -10.83 -17.39 46.18
CA ALA A 217 -11.60 -17.11 44.98
C ALA A 217 -13.09 -16.91 45.32
N THR A 218 -13.65 -15.75 45.00
CA THR A 218 -15.08 -15.43 45.24
C THR A 218 -15.88 -15.13 43.97
N LYS A 219 -15.24 -14.76 42.86
CA LYS A 219 -15.90 -14.36 41.60
C LYS A 219 -15.77 -15.44 40.53
N SER A 220 -16.72 -15.50 39.60
CA SER A 220 -16.75 -16.47 38.49
C SER A 220 -15.42 -16.50 37.71
N TRP A 221 -14.88 -15.34 37.37
CA TRP A 221 -13.62 -15.24 36.62
C TRP A 221 -12.40 -15.72 37.42
N HIS A 222 -12.43 -15.69 38.76
CA HIS A 222 -11.36 -16.29 39.58
C HIS A 222 -11.30 -17.80 39.36
N TYR A 223 -12.46 -18.46 39.43
CA TYR A 223 -12.55 -19.90 39.22
C TYR A 223 -12.13 -20.29 37.81
N ALA A 224 -12.51 -19.49 36.80
CA ALA A 224 -12.03 -19.69 35.43
C ALA A 224 -10.51 -19.56 35.31
N ALA A 225 -9.88 -18.56 35.95
CA ALA A 225 -8.43 -18.39 35.94
C ALA A 225 -7.71 -19.56 36.64
N LEU A 226 -8.23 -20.00 37.79
CA LEU A 226 -7.70 -21.16 38.51
C LEU A 226 -7.83 -22.46 37.71
N GLY A 227 -8.95 -22.65 37.01
CA GLY A 227 -9.15 -23.78 36.10
C GLY A 227 -8.08 -23.83 35.01
N ASN A 228 -7.89 -22.72 34.28
CA ASN A 228 -6.85 -22.65 33.23
C ASN A 228 -5.43 -22.86 33.81
N LYS A 229 -5.13 -22.34 35.00
CA LYS A 229 -3.86 -22.63 35.70
C LYS A 229 -3.68 -24.14 35.96
N LEU A 230 -4.71 -24.82 36.45
CA LEU A 230 -4.65 -26.25 36.76
C LEU A 230 -4.48 -27.11 35.51
N GLU A 231 -5.20 -26.76 34.44
CA GLU A 231 -5.12 -27.40 33.12
C GLU A 231 -3.82 -27.07 32.39
N LYS A 232 -3.05 -26.09 32.89
CA LYS A 232 -1.88 -25.49 32.24
C LYS A 232 -2.24 -24.95 30.86
N ASP A 233 -3.43 -24.38 30.71
CA ASP A 233 -3.90 -23.75 29.49
C ASP A 233 -3.47 -22.29 29.40
N ASP A 234 -3.36 -21.77 28.18
CA ASP A 234 -3.12 -20.34 27.97
C ASP A 234 -4.37 -19.55 28.32
N TYR A 235 -4.20 -18.46 29.07
CA TYR A 235 -5.30 -17.56 29.39
C TYR A 235 -4.77 -16.16 29.68
N PHE A 236 -5.64 -15.17 29.58
CA PHE A 236 -5.38 -13.79 29.96
C PHE A 236 -6.67 -13.13 30.46
N LEU A 237 -6.54 -12.05 31.22
CA LEU A 237 -7.62 -11.22 31.74
C LEU A 237 -7.99 -10.14 30.71
N ASP A 238 -9.29 -9.99 30.45
CA ASP A 238 -9.87 -8.96 29.59
C ASP A 238 -11.08 -8.30 30.27
N VAL A 239 -11.55 -7.19 29.71
CA VAL A 239 -12.82 -6.55 30.08
C VAL A 239 -13.81 -6.72 28.94
N ASP A 240 -14.93 -7.39 29.19
CA ASP A 240 -15.95 -7.62 28.17
C ASP A 240 -16.81 -6.38 27.85
N SER A 241 -17.81 -6.55 26.98
CA SER A 241 -18.74 -5.48 26.60
C SER A 241 -19.65 -5.03 27.74
N ASN A 242 -19.86 -5.87 28.76
CA ASN A 242 -20.62 -5.56 29.97
C ASN A 242 -19.75 -4.87 31.03
N ASN A 243 -18.50 -4.57 30.70
CA ASN A 243 -17.54 -3.94 31.59
C ASN A 243 -17.14 -4.83 32.78
N GLU A 244 -17.22 -6.15 32.62
CA GLU A 244 -16.86 -7.16 33.61
C GLU A 244 -15.50 -7.80 33.30
N ILE A 245 -14.79 -8.25 34.34
CA ILE A 245 -13.56 -9.02 34.18
C ILE A 245 -13.90 -10.41 33.68
N VAL A 246 -13.23 -10.83 32.62
CA VAL A 246 -13.38 -12.15 32.03
C VAL A 246 -12.01 -12.78 31.76
N VAL A 247 -11.99 -14.11 31.72
CA VAL A 247 -10.83 -14.91 31.32
C VAL A 247 -11.01 -15.33 29.88
N ARG A 248 -9.97 -15.17 29.06
CA ARG A 248 -9.99 -15.46 27.63
C ARG A 248 -8.70 -16.14 27.20
N ARG A 249 -8.68 -16.76 26.02
CA ARG A 249 -7.46 -17.34 25.42
C ARG A 249 -7.00 -16.53 24.22
N ASN A 250 -5.70 -16.56 23.93
CA ASN A 250 -5.10 -15.76 22.85
C ASN A 250 -5.70 -16.12 21.49
N ARG A 251 -6.08 -17.39 21.32
CA ARG A 251 -6.59 -17.96 20.07
C ARG A 251 -8.11 -17.95 19.97
N ASP A 252 -8.80 -17.57 21.03
CA ASP A 252 -10.25 -17.50 21.00
C ASP A 252 -10.71 -16.33 20.14
N ARG A 253 -11.80 -16.56 19.40
CA ARG A 253 -12.47 -15.55 18.57
C ARG A 253 -13.59 -14.88 19.36
N ARG A 254 -13.73 -13.56 19.23
CA ARG A 254 -14.73 -12.74 19.94
C ARG A 254 -16.17 -13.01 19.48
N GLY A 255 -16.39 -13.47 18.24
CA GLY A 255 -17.71 -13.57 17.60
C GLY A 255 -18.20 -14.97 17.19
N VAL A 256 -17.73 -16.07 17.77
CA VAL A 256 -18.17 -17.42 17.34
C VAL A 256 -19.52 -17.79 17.96
N SER A 257 -20.58 -17.65 17.17
CA SER A 257 -21.76 -18.52 17.32
C SER A 257 -21.38 -19.94 16.92
N SER A 258 -21.76 -20.93 17.73
CA SER A 258 -21.46 -22.37 17.57
C SER A 258 -21.99 -23.04 16.28
N ILE A 259 -22.54 -22.28 15.33
CA ILE A 259 -23.41 -22.80 14.26
C ILE A 259 -22.75 -22.74 12.85
N ARG A 260 -21.60 -22.08 12.65
CA ARG A 260 -20.98 -21.97 11.30
C ARG A 260 -19.56 -22.55 11.19
N PRO A 261 -19.28 -23.40 10.17
CA PRO A 261 -17.95 -23.95 9.92
C PRO A 261 -16.88 -22.86 9.67
N LEU A 262 -15.66 -23.13 10.16
CA LEU A 262 -14.53 -22.19 10.21
C LEU A 262 -14.16 -21.53 8.87
N TYR A 263 -14.38 -22.23 7.75
CA TYR A 263 -13.95 -21.82 6.41
C TYR A 263 -14.94 -20.88 5.68
N GLN A 264 -16.15 -20.68 6.21
CA GLN A 264 -17.17 -19.78 5.60
C GLN A 264 -17.22 -18.38 6.25
N GLN A 265 -16.30 -18.07 7.16
CA GLN A 265 -16.26 -16.79 7.86
C GLN A 265 -15.31 -15.83 7.15
N ALA A 266 -15.84 -14.91 6.34
CA ALA A 266 -15.08 -13.80 5.79
C ALA A 266 -14.71 -12.83 6.93
N GLY A 267 -13.46 -12.89 7.40
CA GLY A 267 -12.92 -12.03 8.45
C GLY A 267 -12.07 -12.79 9.47
N ASN A 268 -10.87 -13.24 9.09
CA ASN A 268 -9.91 -13.95 9.96
C ASN A 268 -9.28 -13.07 11.07
N SER A 269 -9.93 -11.99 11.49
CA SER A 269 -9.30 -10.91 12.27
C SER A 269 -9.96 -10.60 13.62
N ASP A 270 -10.96 -11.38 14.05
CA ASP A 270 -11.66 -11.12 15.32
C ASP A 270 -11.17 -12.02 16.46
N PHE A 271 -9.86 -12.17 16.56
CA PHE A 271 -9.21 -12.85 17.66
C PHE A 271 -8.99 -11.90 18.83
N HIS A 272 -9.02 -12.45 20.04
CA HIS A 272 -8.80 -11.65 21.23
C HIS A 272 -7.43 -10.99 21.30
N ILE A 273 -6.40 -11.63 20.74
CA ILE A 273 -5.03 -11.13 20.61
C ILE A 273 -4.91 -9.87 19.74
N ILE A 274 -5.88 -9.57 18.88
CA ILE A 274 -5.87 -8.39 17.99
C ILE A 274 -6.55 -7.21 18.72
N PRO A 275 -5.80 -6.15 19.06
CA PRO A 275 -6.37 -4.94 19.66
C PRO A 275 -7.37 -4.25 18.74
N GLU A 276 -8.32 -3.53 19.33
CA GLU A 276 -9.44 -2.90 18.61
C GLU A 276 -8.95 -1.90 17.53
N PHE A 277 -7.94 -1.09 17.82
CA PHE A 277 -7.40 -0.10 16.88
C PHE A 277 -6.72 -0.68 15.62
N LEU A 278 -6.32 -1.96 15.67
CA LEU A 278 -5.75 -2.69 14.52
C LEU A 278 -6.81 -3.41 13.69
N LYS A 279 -8.06 -3.45 14.17
CA LYS A 279 -9.14 -4.07 13.42
C LYS A 279 -9.56 -3.20 12.24
N PRO A 280 -9.99 -3.79 11.13
CA PRO A 280 -10.55 -3.04 10.03
C PRO A 280 -11.79 -2.29 10.50
N THR A 281 -11.79 -0.96 10.39
CA THR A 281 -12.95 -0.13 10.71
C THR A 281 -13.65 0.34 9.43
N SER A 282 -14.93 0.69 9.54
CA SER A 282 -15.65 1.38 8.46
C SER A 282 -15.03 2.75 8.13
N ALA A 283 -14.32 3.36 9.09
CA ALA A 283 -13.55 4.57 8.89
C ALA A 283 -12.35 4.33 7.96
N ASP A 284 -11.64 3.20 8.08
CA ASP A 284 -10.53 2.84 7.19
C ASP A 284 -11.01 2.72 5.72
N ASN A 285 -12.24 2.23 5.50
CA ASN A 285 -12.85 2.15 4.17
C ASN A 285 -13.32 3.48 3.59
N ARG A 286 -13.39 4.54 4.40
CA ARG A 286 -13.88 5.88 4.01
C ARG A 286 -12.76 6.93 3.93
N ILE A 287 -11.49 6.53 4.13
CA ILE A 287 -10.36 7.47 4.07
C ILE A 287 -10.24 8.10 2.67
N PHE A 288 -10.49 7.30 1.64
CA PHE A 288 -10.42 7.70 0.23
C PHE A 288 -11.81 8.06 -0.32
N LYS A 289 -12.10 9.35 -0.37
CA LYS A 289 -13.43 9.88 -0.70
C LYS A 289 -13.68 9.86 -2.21
N ALA A 290 -12.70 10.31 -2.98
CA ALA A 290 -12.79 10.35 -4.44
C ALA A 290 -12.25 9.05 -5.09
N ASN A 291 -12.70 8.74 -6.31
CA ASN A 291 -12.22 7.57 -7.05
C ASN A 291 -10.72 7.63 -7.33
N TRP A 292 -10.22 8.81 -7.73
CA TRP A 292 -8.80 9.02 -8.01
C TRP A 292 -7.93 8.78 -6.75
N GLU A 293 -8.41 9.10 -5.55
CA GLU A 293 -7.70 8.80 -4.30
C GLU A 293 -7.53 7.29 -4.09
N ARG A 294 -8.56 6.50 -4.41
CA ARG A 294 -8.51 5.03 -4.30
C ARG A 294 -7.57 4.41 -5.33
N GLU A 295 -7.57 4.94 -6.55
CA GLU A 295 -6.67 4.50 -7.62
C GLU A 295 -5.21 4.84 -7.27
N ALA A 296 -4.95 6.06 -6.79
CA ALA A 296 -3.62 6.46 -6.29
C ALA A 296 -3.19 5.55 -5.13
N ALA A 297 -4.06 5.33 -4.15
CA ALA A 297 -3.77 4.48 -3.00
C ALA A 297 -3.39 3.05 -3.43
N ALA A 298 -4.10 2.47 -4.40
CA ALA A 298 -3.78 1.14 -4.94
C ALA A 298 -2.40 1.10 -5.61
N LEU A 299 -2.03 2.14 -6.37
CA LEU A 299 -0.72 2.22 -7.03
C LEU A 299 0.40 2.47 -6.03
N ILE A 300 0.19 3.34 -5.03
CA ILE A 300 1.13 3.58 -3.91
C ILE A 300 1.38 2.27 -3.15
N GLN A 301 0.33 1.56 -2.76
CA GLN A 301 0.44 0.29 -2.04
C GLN A 301 1.18 -0.77 -2.86
N ALA A 302 0.93 -0.82 -4.17
CA ALA A 302 1.63 -1.72 -5.10
C ALA A 302 3.03 -1.23 -5.48
N LYS A 303 3.46 -0.06 -4.99
CA LYS A 303 4.69 0.65 -5.38
C LYS A 303 4.86 0.77 -6.90
N LYS A 304 3.74 1.00 -7.58
CA LYS A 304 3.69 1.15 -9.03
C LYS A 304 3.86 2.63 -9.40
N PRO A 305 4.72 2.95 -10.38
CA PRO A 305 4.82 4.30 -10.92
C PRO A 305 3.46 4.82 -11.39
N PHE A 306 3.15 6.07 -11.10
CA PHE A 306 1.91 6.72 -11.52
C PHE A 306 2.08 8.23 -11.65
N HIS A 307 1.13 8.88 -12.29
CA HIS A 307 1.02 10.33 -12.37
C HIS A 307 -0.45 10.75 -12.30
N LEU A 308 -0.67 12.01 -11.95
CA LEU A 308 -1.98 12.65 -12.00
C LEU A 308 -2.13 13.33 -13.36
N GLU A 309 -3.31 13.19 -13.96
CA GLU A 309 -3.71 13.95 -15.14
C GLU A 309 -5.03 14.66 -14.88
N ILE A 310 -5.31 15.68 -15.68
CA ILE A 310 -6.64 16.29 -15.73
C ILE A 310 -7.32 15.85 -17.02
N GLN A 311 -8.56 15.37 -16.90
CA GLN A 311 -9.45 15.11 -18.02
C GLN A 311 -10.70 15.97 -17.87
N GLY A 312 -10.83 17.01 -18.69
CA GLY A 312 -11.83 18.07 -18.50
C GLY A 312 -11.55 18.86 -17.22
N ASP A 313 -12.46 18.77 -16.25
CA ASP A 313 -12.35 19.39 -14.91
C ASP A 313 -12.07 18.36 -13.81
N ARG A 314 -11.76 17.10 -14.17
CA ARG A 314 -11.56 16.01 -13.21
C ARG A 314 -10.10 15.59 -13.17
N VAL A 315 -9.58 15.39 -11.97
CA VAL A 315 -8.30 14.73 -11.76
C VAL A 315 -8.49 13.22 -11.87
N ILE A 316 -7.61 12.57 -12.63
CA ILE A 316 -7.54 11.13 -12.80
C ILE A 316 -6.12 10.64 -12.47
N VAL A 317 -6.01 9.37 -12.10
CA VAL A 317 -4.73 8.71 -11.87
C VAL A 317 -4.40 7.82 -13.05
N ARG A 318 -3.15 7.82 -13.50
CA ARG A 318 -2.66 6.87 -14.49
C ARG A 318 -1.41 6.19 -13.99
N GLU A 319 -1.39 4.86 -14.09
CA GLU A 319 -0.15 4.09 -13.94
C GLU A 319 0.84 4.55 -15.04
N THR A 320 2.05 4.90 -14.63
CA THR A 320 3.15 5.28 -15.52
C THR A 320 3.77 3.98 -16.04
N ASN A 321 3.21 3.48 -17.15
CA ASN A 321 3.62 2.24 -17.80
C ASN A 321 3.97 2.48 -19.27
N PHE A 322 4.47 1.44 -19.94
CA PHE A 322 4.82 1.48 -21.35
C PHE A 322 3.71 2.09 -22.24
N ALA A 323 2.45 1.71 -22.02
CA ALA A 323 1.34 2.17 -22.84
C ALA A 323 1.01 3.65 -22.62
N SER A 324 1.13 4.16 -21.39
CA SER A 324 0.91 5.58 -21.10
C SER A 324 2.05 6.45 -21.62
N VAL A 325 3.30 6.01 -21.43
CA VAL A 325 4.49 6.76 -21.88
C VAL A 325 4.55 6.82 -23.41
N ARG A 326 4.21 5.72 -24.09
CA ARG A 326 4.10 5.72 -25.56
C ARG A 326 3.11 6.79 -26.07
N ARG A 327 1.98 7.01 -25.38
CA ARG A 327 1.03 8.07 -25.79
C ARG A 327 1.63 9.47 -25.61
N LEU A 328 2.30 9.73 -24.49
CA LEU A 328 2.98 11.00 -24.22
C LEU A 328 4.03 11.31 -25.31
N ASP A 329 4.83 10.32 -25.69
CA ASP A 329 5.84 10.48 -26.75
C ASP A 329 5.22 10.81 -28.12
N ILE A 330 4.13 10.13 -28.49
CA ILE A 330 3.41 10.44 -29.74
C ILE A 330 2.92 11.90 -29.70
N LEU A 331 2.32 12.33 -28.60
CA LEU A 331 1.84 13.70 -28.44
C LEU A 331 2.97 14.74 -28.52
N ASN A 332 4.12 14.45 -27.90
CA ASN A 332 5.31 15.31 -27.93
C ASN A 332 5.95 15.38 -29.34
N SER A 333 5.91 14.28 -30.09
CA SER A 333 6.44 14.22 -31.46
C SER A 333 5.62 15.04 -32.46
N VAL A 334 4.30 15.13 -32.25
CA VAL A 334 3.37 15.88 -33.12
C VAL A 334 3.37 17.38 -32.79
N THR A 335 3.66 17.76 -31.54
CA THR A 335 3.59 19.16 -31.06
C THR A 335 4.91 19.92 -31.08
N GLY A 336 6.01 19.29 -31.53
CA GLY A 336 7.30 19.97 -31.68
C GLY A 336 7.93 20.34 -30.34
N GLY A 337 8.30 19.34 -29.54
CA GLY A 337 9.34 19.44 -28.49
C GLY A 337 9.11 20.39 -27.31
N ALA A 338 8.01 21.15 -27.27
CA ALA A 338 7.72 22.13 -26.21
C ALA A 338 6.55 21.74 -25.29
N ALA A 339 6.02 20.53 -25.41
CA ALA A 339 5.00 20.04 -24.49
C ALA A 339 5.66 19.39 -23.26
N ARG A 340 6.12 20.22 -22.32
CA ARG A 340 6.25 19.77 -20.92
C ARG A 340 4.86 19.29 -20.50
N VAL A 341 4.77 18.01 -20.12
CA VAL A 341 3.56 17.23 -19.81
C VAL A 341 2.34 18.12 -19.51
N GLY A 342 1.65 18.52 -20.57
CA GLY A 342 0.49 19.38 -20.51
C GLY A 342 -0.53 18.83 -21.47
N GLN A 343 -1.51 18.14 -20.92
CA GLN A 343 -2.74 17.66 -21.54
C GLN A 343 -2.77 17.65 -23.08
N ALA A 344 -2.81 16.45 -23.65
CA ALA A 344 -3.52 16.27 -24.91
C ALA A 344 -4.47 15.08 -24.76
N THR A 345 -5.68 15.41 -24.30
CA THR A 345 -6.86 14.62 -24.62
C THR A 345 -7.09 14.80 -26.12
N VAL A 346 -6.43 14.00 -26.96
CA VAL A 346 -6.84 13.88 -28.36
C VAL A 346 -7.95 12.83 -28.37
N ASN A 347 -9.18 13.30 -28.60
CA ASN A 347 -10.25 12.46 -29.11
C ASN A 347 -9.75 11.79 -30.39
N ILE A 348 -9.25 10.56 -30.30
CA ILE A 348 -9.15 9.68 -31.46
C ILE A 348 -10.36 8.76 -31.37
N ILE A 349 -11.46 9.26 -31.91
CA ILE A 349 -12.48 8.42 -32.51
C ILE A 349 -11.83 7.81 -33.74
N SER A 350 -11.68 6.49 -33.74
CA SER A 350 -11.87 5.65 -34.92
C SER A 350 -12.33 4.27 -34.46
#